data_AF-A0A7S1M3C8-F1
#
_entry.id   AF-A0A7S1M3C8-F1
#
_cell.length_a   1.000
_cell.length_b   1.000
_cell.length_c   1.000
_cell.angle_alpha   90.00
_cell.angle_beta   90.00
_cell.angle_gamma   90.00
#
_symmetry.space_group_name_H-M   'P 1'
#
loop_
_entity.id
_entity.type
_entity.pdbx_description
1 polymer ?
#
loop_
_entity_poly.entity_id
_entity_poly.type
_entity_poly.pdbx_seq_one_letter_code
_entity_poly.pdbx_strand_id
1 'polypeptide(L)'
;PLALMASRLAADPFEKVKTLIQKLVERLLAEANSEATKKSFCDEELGKARKDREYRFQESQKLSIELGSLEVKQDELEAEISELSASVTDLTHALGNATDDRKLEKAANIATLQEARDGLDAVKTAVAILKVFYKRAGKATVLLQASPVDEDTDGAGFAGAYTGKQEASKGIIGMLQVIQTDFERTVRFVEAAEKQASADFVDFDRASRAD
;
A
#
# COMPACT_ATOMS: atom_id res chain seq x y z
N PRO A 1 -46.00 -123.34 15.83
CA PRO A 1 -44.69 -123.00 15.20
C PRO A 1 -44.77 -121.92 14.10
N LEU A 2 -45.81 -121.93 13.25
CA LEU A 2 -45.96 -120.98 12.13
C LEU A 2 -46.39 -119.56 12.56
N ALA A 3 -47.17 -119.43 13.64
CA ALA A 3 -47.60 -118.14 14.18
C ALA A 3 -46.45 -117.28 14.76
N LEU A 4 -45.36 -117.91 15.23
CA LEU A 4 -44.17 -117.24 15.77
C LEU A 4 -43.21 -116.77 14.66
N MET A 5 -43.29 -117.36 13.47
CA MET A 5 -42.53 -116.91 12.30
C MET A 5 -43.28 -115.81 11.54
N ALA A 6 -44.60 -115.87 11.47
CA ALA A 6 -45.43 -114.80 10.91
C ALA A 6 -45.31 -113.48 11.71
N SER A 7 -45.19 -113.55 13.05
CA SER A 7 -44.97 -112.35 13.89
C SER A 7 -43.57 -111.74 13.74
N ARG A 8 -42.58 -112.51 13.27
CA ARG A 8 -41.23 -112.01 12.93
C ARG A 8 -41.13 -111.44 11.52
N LEU A 9 -41.98 -111.89 10.60
CA LEU A 9 -42.14 -111.31 9.24
C LEU A 9 -42.99 -110.03 9.24
N ALA A 10 -43.77 -109.78 10.30
CA ALA A 10 -44.51 -108.53 10.50
C ALA A 10 -43.66 -107.37 11.06
N ALA A 11 -42.47 -107.67 11.60
CA ALA A 11 -41.49 -106.66 12.01
C ALA A 11 -40.51 -106.43 10.85
N ASP A 12 -40.56 -105.24 10.24
CA ASP A 12 -39.73 -104.86 9.09
C ASP A 12 -38.23 -104.99 9.46
N PRO A 13 -37.47 -105.93 8.87
CA PRO A 13 -36.07 -106.19 9.26
C PRO A 13 -35.13 -105.01 8.95
N PHE A 14 -35.58 -104.03 8.16
CA PHE A 14 -34.84 -102.81 7.82
C PHE A 14 -35.33 -101.57 8.57
N GLU A 15 -36.25 -101.70 9.52
CA GLU A 15 -36.83 -100.56 10.24
C GLU A 15 -35.76 -99.63 10.83
N LYS A 16 -34.74 -100.20 11.49
CA LYS A 16 -33.57 -99.47 12.02
C LYS A 16 -32.75 -98.75 10.95
N VAL A 17 -32.57 -99.37 9.78
CA VAL A 17 -31.82 -98.78 8.65
C VAL A 17 -32.61 -97.62 8.06
N LYS A 18 -33.93 -97.78 7.88
CA LYS A 18 -34.84 -96.71 7.46
C LYS A 18 -34.85 -95.56 8.47
N THR A 19 -34.84 -95.83 9.78
CA THR A 19 -34.75 -94.76 10.79
C THR A 19 -33.41 -94.04 10.77
N LEU A 20 -32.29 -94.74 10.55
CA LEU A 20 -30.98 -94.10 10.41
C LEU A 20 -30.88 -93.24 9.15
N ILE A 21 -31.42 -93.71 8.02
CA ILE A 21 -31.49 -92.94 6.76
C ILE A 21 -32.37 -91.71 6.96
N GLN A 22 -33.55 -91.86 7.58
CA GLN A 22 -34.45 -90.75 7.89
C GLN A 22 -33.76 -89.69 8.75
N LYS A 23 -33.04 -90.10 9.82
CA LYS A 23 -32.26 -89.18 10.67
C LYS A 23 -31.12 -88.49 9.92
N LEU A 24 -30.45 -89.18 8.99
CA LEU A 24 -29.43 -88.58 8.13
C LEU A 24 -30.03 -87.57 7.17
N VAL A 25 -31.19 -87.85 6.57
CA VAL A 25 -31.92 -86.92 5.70
C VAL A 25 -32.36 -85.68 6.48
N GLU A 26 -32.96 -85.86 7.66
CA GLU A 26 -33.36 -84.75 8.53
C GLU A 26 -32.17 -83.90 8.96
N ARG A 27 -31.04 -84.54 9.30
CA ARG A 27 -29.79 -83.84 9.63
C ARG A 27 -29.24 -83.05 8.43
N LEU A 28 -29.20 -83.65 7.24
CA LEU A 28 -28.72 -82.98 6.03
C LEU A 28 -29.62 -81.80 5.64
N LEU A 29 -30.94 -81.93 5.78
CA LEU A 29 -31.88 -80.83 5.55
C LEU A 29 -31.69 -79.69 6.57
N ALA A 30 -31.45 -80.02 7.85
CA ALA A 30 -31.17 -79.02 8.87
C ALA A 30 -29.81 -78.32 8.66
N GLU A 31 -28.77 -79.07 8.31
CA GLU A 31 -27.44 -78.55 7.97
C GLU A 31 -27.50 -77.64 6.74
N ALA A 32 -28.20 -78.04 5.67
CA ALA A 32 -28.38 -77.24 4.46
C ALA A 32 -29.12 -75.91 4.75
N ASN A 33 -30.18 -75.94 5.57
CA ASN A 33 -30.89 -74.72 5.95
C ASN A 33 -30.03 -73.79 6.83
N SER A 34 -29.25 -74.35 7.76
CA SER A 34 -28.32 -73.57 8.59
C SER A 34 -27.23 -72.93 7.75
N GLU A 35 -26.66 -73.67 6.80
CA GLU A 35 -25.65 -73.17 5.87
C GLU A 35 -26.19 -72.07 4.95
N ALA A 36 -27.40 -72.25 4.40
CA ALA A 36 -28.05 -71.23 3.58
C ALA A 36 -28.27 -69.93 4.36
N THR A 37 -28.73 -70.02 5.62
CA THR A 37 -28.94 -68.87 6.50
C THR A 37 -27.62 -68.17 6.83
N LYS A 38 -26.58 -68.93 7.18
CA LYS A 38 -25.24 -68.39 7.45
C LYS A 38 -24.63 -67.72 6.23
N LYS A 39 -24.76 -68.34 5.06
CA LYS A 39 -24.28 -67.76 3.79
C LYS A 39 -24.99 -66.43 3.52
N SER A 40 -26.32 -66.38 3.63
CA SER A 40 -27.08 -65.14 3.45
C SER A 40 -26.62 -64.04 4.40
N PHE A 41 -26.40 -64.37 5.67
CA PHE A 41 -25.86 -63.44 6.66
C PHE A 41 -24.46 -62.93 6.28
N CYS A 42 -23.55 -63.83 5.90
CA CYS A 42 -22.20 -63.46 5.48
C CYS A 42 -22.22 -62.57 4.23
N ASP A 43 -23.03 -62.90 3.23
CA ASP A 43 -23.15 -62.12 2.00
C ASP A 43 -23.70 -60.71 2.29
N GLU A 44 -24.69 -60.60 3.18
CA GLU A 44 -25.26 -59.32 3.61
C GLU A 44 -24.24 -58.46 4.36
N GLU A 45 -23.58 -59.01 5.39
CA GLU A 45 -22.63 -58.26 6.21
C GLU A 45 -21.36 -57.88 5.43
N LEU A 46 -20.87 -58.77 4.55
CA LEU A 46 -19.78 -58.42 3.63
C LEU A 46 -20.22 -57.34 2.63
N GLY A 47 -21.47 -57.38 2.16
CA GLY A 47 -22.04 -56.33 1.31
C GLY A 47 -22.07 -54.97 2.01
N LYS A 48 -22.55 -54.93 3.25
CA LYS A 48 -22.56 -53.70 4.08
C LYS A 48 -21.15 -53.18 4.33
N ALA A 49 -20.23 -54.04 4.76
CA ALA A 49 -18.84 -53.67 5.04
C ALA A 49 -18.12 -53.13 3.78
N ARG A 50 -18.35 -53.74 2.60
CA ARG A 50 -17.79 -53.26 1.33
C ARG A 50 -18.32 -51.88 0.95
N LYS A 51 -19.64 -51.66 1.08
CA LYS A 51 -20.27 -50.36 0.80
C LYS A 51 -19.76 -49.27 1.73
N ASP A 52 -19.68 -49.55 3.03
CA ASP A 52 -19.18 -48.59 4.00
C ASP A 52 -17.70 -48.27 3.75
N ARG A 53 -16.87 -49.28 3.49
CA ARG A 53 -15.47 -49.09 3.10
C ARG A 53 -15.33 -48.18 1.87
N GLU A 54 -16.11 -48.43 0.82
CA GLU A 54 -16.07 -47.62 -0.40
C GLU A 54 -16.52 -46.17 -0.15
N TYR A 55 -17.61 -45.98 0.59
CA TYR A 55 -18.09 -44.65 0.96
C TYR A 55 -17.03 -43.87 1.74
N ARG A 56 -16.44 -44.48 2.77
CA ARG A 56 -15.39 -43.86 3.60
C ARG A 56 -14.13 -43.57 2.80
N PHE A 57 -13.77 -44.44 1.86
CA PHE A 57 -12.64 -44.21 0.96
C PHE A 57 -12.89 -43.02 0.02
N GLN A 58 -14.10 -42.88 -0.52
CA GLN A 58 -14.47 -41.71 -1.34
C GLN A 58 -14.47 -40.42 -0.51
N GLU A 59 -14.96 -40.46 0.71
CA GLU A 59 -14.93 -39.31 1.63
C GLU A 59 -13.48 -38.92 1.97
N SER A 60 -12.62 -39.90 2.26
CA SER A 60 -11.18 -39.65 2.49
C SER A 60 -10.52 -38.99 1.28
N GLN A 61 -10.81 -39.44 0.06
CA GLN A 61 -10.25 -38.82 -1.14
C GLN A 61 -10.74 -37.38 -1.33
N LYS A 62 -12.03 -37.11 -1.08
CA LYS A 62 -12.58 -35.74 -1.14
C LYS A 62 -11.89 -34.82 -0.14
N LEU A 63 -11.76 -35.27 1.11
CA LEU A 63 -11.07 -34.52 2.16
C LEU A 63 -9.61 -34.28 1.81
N SER A 64 -8.90 -35.24 1.22
CA SER A 64 -7.52 -35.03 0.77
C SER A 64 -7.41 -33.99 -0.34
N ILE A 65 -8.35 -33.96 -1.29
CA ILE A 65 -8.38 -32.93 -2.35
C ILE A 65 -8.66 -31.55 -1.76
N GLU A 66 -9.64 -31.46 -0.84
CA GLU A 66 -9.98 -30.20 -0.17
C GLU A 66 -8.82 -29.69 0.68
N LEU A 67 -8.14 -30.56 1.41
CA LEU A 67 -6.95 -30.25 2.19
C LEU A 67 -5.84 -29.70 1.29
N GLY A 68 -5.55 -30.34 0.16
CA GLY A 68 -4.58 -29.82 -0.81
C GLY A 68 -4.97 -28.45 -1.38
N SER A 69 -6.26 -28.21 -1.64
CA SER A 69 -6.72 -26.88 -2.07
C SER A 69 -6.58 -25.81 -0.99
N LEU A 70 -6.78 -26.17 0.28
CA LEU A 70 -6.62 -25.25 1.41
C LEU A 70 -5.14 -24.96 1.69
N GLU A 71 -4.26 -25.94 1.52
CA GLU A 71 -2.81 -25.75 1.62
C GLU A 71 -2.30 -24.76 0.57
N VAL A 72 -2.72 -24.91 -0.70
CA VAL A 72 -2.36 -23.94 -1.76
C VAL A 72 -2.85 -22.53 -1.43
N LYS A 73 -4.09 -22.39 -0.95
CA LYS A 73 -4.64 -21.08 -0.54
C LYS A 73 -3.89 -20.48 0.65
N GLN A 74 -3.46 -21.31 1.59
CA GLN A 74 -2.65 -20.85 2.72
C GLN A 74 -1.31 -20.29 2.22
N ASP A 75 -0.63 -21.00 1.31
CA ASP A 75 0.64 -20.54 0.74
C ASP A 75 0.47 -19.24 -0.07
N GLU A 76 -0.62 -19.12 -0.84
CA GLU A 76 -0.97 -17.89 -1.57
C GLU A 76 -1.18 -16.71 -0.62
N LEU A 77 -1.96 -16.90 0.45
CA LEU A 77 -2.23 -15.86 1.44
C LEU A 77 -0.97 -15.49 2.24
N GLU A 78 -0.09 -16.44 2.56
CA GLU A 78 1.17 -16.17 3.25
C GLU A 78 2.12 -15.33 2.37
N ALA A 79 2.18 -15.62 1.07
CA ALA A 79 2.93 -14.82 0.11
C ALA A 79 2.36 -13.39 -0.01
N GLU A 80 1.03 -13.25 -0.12
CA GLU A 80 0.36 -11.94 -0.17
C GLU A 80 0.59 -11.12 1.11
N ILE A 81 0.51 -11.76 2.29
CA ILE A 81 0.82 -11.11 3.58
C ILE A 81 2.27 -10.60 3.60
N SER A 82 3.22 -11.40 3.11
CA SER A 82 4.63 -10.99 3.05
C SER A 82 4.84 -9.78 2.14
N GLU A 83 4.21 -9.78 0.95
CA GLU A 83 4.32 -8.68 -0.02
C GLU A 83 3.65 -7.40 0.48
N LEU A 84 2.44 -7.51 1.04
CA LEU A 84 1.74 -6.38 1.64
C LEU A 84 2.50 -5.81 2.84
N SER A 85 3.08 -6.67 3.69
CA SER A 85 3.87 -6.21 4.83
C SER A 85 5.09 -5.41 4.39
N ALA A 86 5.81 -5.87 3.36
CA ALA A 86 6.93 -5.13 2.78
C ALA A 86 6.47 -3.78 2.20
N SER A 87 5.38 -3.79 1.43
CA SER A 87 4.80 -2.59 0.83
C SER A 87 4.39 -1.54 1.87
N VAL A 88 3.78 -1.97 2.99
CA VAL A 88 3.42 -1.07 4.10
C VAL A 88 4.66 -0.43 4.72
N THR A 89 5.75 -1.20 4.89
CA THR A 89 7.00 -0.64 5.45
C THR A 89 7.62 0.40 4.51
N ASP A 90 7.63 0.13 3.20
CA ASP A 90 8.16 1.04 2.19
C ASP A 90 7.32 2.32 2.10
N LEU A 91 5.98 2.21 2.07
CA LEU A 91 5.06 3.34 2.08
C LEU A 91 5.21 4.19 3.34
N THR A 92 5.35 3.55 4.51
CA THR A 92 5.56 4.27 5.77
C THR A 92 6.87 5.05 5.77
N HIS A 93 7.95 4.45 5.26
CA HIS A 93 9.24 5.14 5.14
C HIS A 93 9.20 6.28 4.13
N ALA A 94 8.58 6.06 2.95
CA ALA A 94 8.38 7.08 1.94
C ALA A 94 7.55 8.26 2.48
N LEU A 95 6.46 7.99 3.18
CA LEU A 95 5.62 9.00 3.81
C LEU A 95 6.38 9.78 4.89
N GLY A 96 7.18 9.09 5.70
CA GLY A 96 8.05 9.72 6.70
C GLY A 96 9.04 10.70 6.06
N ASN A 97 9.79 10.25 5.05
CA ASN A 97 10.78 11.08 4.36
C ASN A 97 10.12 12.28 3.66
N ALA A 98 9.03 12.07 2.92
CA ALA A 98 8.29 13.14 2.27
C ALA A 98 7.76 14.18 3.29
N THR A 99 7.34 13.72 4.48
CA THR A 99 6.86 14.60 5.56
C THR A 99 7.98 15.48 6.09
N ASP A 100 9.18 14.93 6.27
CA ASP A 100 10.33 15.68 6.76
C ASP A 100 10.88 16.63 5.71
N ASP A 101 10.97 16.21 4.45
CA ASP A 101 11.32 17.07 3.33
C ASP A 101 10.34 18.23 3.19
N ARG A 102 9.03 17.97 3.33
CA ARG A 102 7.99 19.01 3.28
C ARG A 102 8.16 20.04 4.39
N LYS A 103 8.52 19.62 5.61
CA LYS A 103 8.80 20.55 6.72
C LYS A 103 10.01 21.43 6.43
N LEU A 104 11.08 20.83 5.91
CA LEU A 104 12.32 21.54 5.56
C LEU A 104 12.08 22.55 4.43
N GLU A 105 11.42 22.10 3.36
CA GLU A 105 11.07 22.94 2.22
C GLU A 105 10.18 24.11 2.65
N LYS A 106 9.14 23.85 3.46
CA LYS A 106 8.26 24.89 3.99
C LYS A 106 9.04 25.95 4.76
N ALA A 107 9.94 25.52 5.64
CA ALA A 107 10.75 26.43 6.44
C ALA A 107 11.66 27.29 5.55
N ALA A 108 12.30 26.69 4.55
CA ALA A 108 13.13 27.40 3.58
C ALA A 108 12.31 28.40 2.73
N ASN A 109 11.12 28.01 2.28
CA ASN A 109 10.22 28.89 1.52
C ASN A 109 9.77 30.09 2.36
N ILE A 110 9.41 29.88 3.64
CA ILE A 110 9.04 30.97 4.55
C ILE A 110 10.22 31.94 4.75
N ALA A 111 11.42 31.43 4.99
CA ALA A 111 12.61 32.27 5.15
C ALA A 111 12.90 33.07 3.86
N THR A 112 12.84 32.42 2.70
CA THR A 112 13.04 33.05 1.38
C THR A 112 12.02 34.16 1.13
N LEU A 113 10.74 33.93 1.45
CA LEU A 113 9.69 34.94 1.29
C LEU A 113 9.92 36.14 2.21
N GLN A 114 10.35 35.90 3.45
CA GLN A 114 10.67 36.97 4.37
C GLN A 114 11.84 37.82 3.86
N GLU A 115 12.97 37.18 3.53
CA GLU A 115 14.16 37.86 3.01
C GLU A 115 13.87 38.61 1.71
N ALA A 116 13.09 38.01 0.80
CA ALA A 116 12.72 38.65 -0.46
C ALA A 116 11.81 39.87 -0.25
N ARG A 117 10.89 39.84 0.72
CA ARG A 117 10.02 40.97 1.05
C ARG A 117 10.80 42.10 1.74
N ASP A 118 11.66 41.77 2.68
CA ASP A 118 12.52 42.74 3.36
C ASP A 118 13.47 43.42 2.35
N GLY A 119 14.07 42.63 1.45
CA GLY A 119 14.90 43.13 0.35
C GLY A 119 14.12 44.01 -0.62
N LEU A 120 12.90 43.62 -0.98
CA LEU A 120 12.01 44.41 -1.83
C LEU A 120 11.73 45.80 -1.24
N ASP A 121 11.40 45.86 0.05
CA ASP A 121 11.08 47.11 0.74
C ASP A 121 12.32 48.00 0.91
N ALA A 122 13.49 47.41 1.18
CA ALA A 122 14.76 48.13 1.21
C ALA A 122 15.08 48.75 -0.17
N VAL A 123 14.93 47.99 -1.26
CA VAL A 123 15.18 48.50 -2.62
C VAL A 123 14.18 49.58 -3.00
N LYS A 124 12.89 49.42 -2.68
CA LYS A 124 11.87 50.47 -2.88
C LYS A 124 12.24 51.76 -2.17
N THR A 125 12.69 51.65 -0.92
CA THR A 125 13.13 52.78 -0.11
C THR A 125 14.36 53.45 -0.70
N ALA A 126 15.37 52.68 -1.12
CA ALA A 126 16.56 53.18 -1.78
C ALA A 126 16.23 53.92 -3.09
N VAL A 127 15.36 53.35 -3.93
CA VAL A 127 14.88 53.99 -5.17
C VAL A 127 14.18 55.31 -4.86
N ALA A 128 13.34 55.36 -3.82
CA ALA A 128 12.65 56.59 -3.43
C ALA A 128 13.63 57.67 -2.96
N ILE A 129 14.58 57.33 -2.09
CA ILE A 129 15.62 58.24 -1.60
C ILE A 129 16.46 58.78 -2.75
N LEU A 130 16.92 57.91 -3.66
CA LEU A 130 17.73 58.30 -4.81
C LEU A 130 16.93 59.21 -5.76
N LYS A 131 15.66 58.90 -6.04
CA LYS A 131 14.79 59.77 -6.85
C LYS A 131 14.68 61.17 -6.24
N VAL A 132 14.50 61.28 -4.91
CA VAL A 132 14.44 62.58 -4.21
C VAL A 132 15.79 63.29 -4.26
N PHE A 133 16.89 62.59 -4.02
CA PHE A 133 18.25 63.13 -4.08
C PHE A 133 18.56 63.72 -5.46
N TYR A 134 18.40 62.94 -6.54
CA TYR A 134 18.70 63.40 -7.89
C TYR A 134 17.77 64.53 -8.36
N LYS A 135 16.48 64.50 -7.96
CA LYS A 135 15.54 65.60 -8.23
C LYS A 135 15.94 66.89 -7.52
N ARG A 136 16.50 66.82 -6.30
CA ARG A 136 17.02 67.98 -5.56
C ARG A 136 18.34 68.47 -6.14
N ALA A 137 19.29 67.57 -6.41
CA ALA A 137 20.60 67.88 -6.97
C ALA A 137 20.51 68.50 -8.38
N GLY A 138 19.57 68.04 -9.22
CA GLY A 138 19.31 68.63 -10.53
C GLY A 138 18.64 70.01 -10.49
N LYS A 139 18.07 70.40 -9.34
CA LYS A 139 17.47 71.72 -9.08
C LYS A 139 18.39 72.66 -8.31
N ALA A 140 19.59 72.22 -7.93
CA ALA A 140 20.57 73.06 -7.26
C ALA A 140 21.10 74.12 -8.25
N THR A 141 20.37 75.22 -8.39
CA THR A 141 20.88 76.44 -9.00
C THR A 141 21.83 77.09 -8.01
N VAL A 142 23.07 77.26 -8.45
CA VAL A 142 24.17 77.98 -7.81
C VAL A 142 23.67 79.14 -6.93
N LEU A 143 23.58 78.92 -5.61
CA LEU A 143 23.62 80.02 -4.66
C LEU A 143 25.09 80.32 -4.43
N LEU A 144 25.67 81.14 -5.31
CA LEU A 144 27.01 81.70 -5.15
C LEU A 144 26.98 82.68 -3.97
N GLN A 145 26.76 82.20 -2.75
CA GLN A 145 27.14 82.96 -1.56
C GLN A 145 28.63 82.74 -1.38
N ALA A 146 29.39 83.76 -1.75
CA ALA A 146 30.82 83.88 -1.55
C ALA A 146 31.20 83.41 -0.13
N SER A 147 31.87 82.27 -0.06
CA SER A 147 32.60 81.87 1.14
C SER A 147 34.01 82.45 1.02
N PRO A 148 34.54 83.22 2.01
CA PRO A 148 35.80 83.99 1.87
C PRO A 148 37.09 83.16 1.92
N VAL A 149 37.05 81.88 1.56
CA VAL A 149 38.23 81.00 1.66
C VAL A 149 38.65 80.64 0.25
N ASP A 150 39.71 81.30 -0.21
CA ASP A 150 40.47 80.96 -1.40
C ASP A 150 40.94 79.49 -1.30
N GLU A 151 40.20 78.58 -1.93
CA GLU A 151 40.72 77.26 -2.28
C GLU A 151 40.76 77.11 -3.80
N ASP A 152 42.01 77.06 -4.25
CA ASP A 152 42.58 76.82 -5.57
C ASP A 152 41.78 75.79 -6.41
N THR A 153 40.77 76.26 -7.15
CA THR A 153 39.90 75.44 -8.03
C THR A 153 39.96 75.88 -9.49
N ASP A 154 41.06 76.50 -9.93
CA ASP A 154 41.28 76.98 -11.30
C ASP A 154 41.77 75.89 -12.28
N GLY A 155 41.33 74.63 -12.07
CA GLY A 155 41.51 73.55 -13.04
C GLY A 155 40.35 73.50 -14.05
N ALA A 156 40.65 73.32 -15.34
CA ALA A 156 39.66 73.09 -16.39
C ALA A 156 38.85 71.80 -16.11
N GLY A 157 37.76 71.93 -15.34
CA GLY A 157 36.94 70.82 -14.87
C GLY A 157 36.05 71.11 -13.66
N PHE A 158 36.29 72.21 -12.93
CA PHE A 158 35.52 72.58 -11.72
C PHE A 158 34.55 73.76 -11.94
N ALA A 159 34.12 74.02 -13.17
CA ALA A 159 33.12 75.05 -13.45
C ALA A 159 31.69 74.53 -13.23
N GLY A 160 31.05 74.97 -12.14
CA GLY A 160 29.61 74.78 -11.87
C GLY A 160 29.28 74.01 -10.60
N ALA A 161 28.05 74.15 -10.08
CA ALA A 161 27.59 73.38 -8.94
C ALA A 161 27.56 71.88 -9.27
N TYR A 162 28.04 71.03 -8.36
CA TYR A 162 27.91 69.58 -8.50
C TYR A 162 26.44 69.17 -8.50
N THR A 163 25.89 68.89 -9.69
CA THR A 163 24.49 68.47 -9.86
C THR A 163 24.28 66.97 -9.64
N GLY A 164 25.27 66.24 -9.11
CA GLY A 164 25.12 64.83 -8.76
C GLY A 164 25.29 63.86 -9.93
N LYS A 165 25.99 64.19 -11.02
CA LYS A 165 26.19 63.30 -12.19
C LYS A 165 24.85 62.74 -12.75
N GLN A 166 23.96 63.65 -13.14
CA GLN A 166 22.57 63.35 -13.54
C GLN A 166 22.41 62.25 -14.61
N GLU A 167 23.33 62.12 -15.58
CA GLU A 167 23.23 61.06 -16.59
C GLU A 167 23.43 59.64 -16.03
N ALA A 168 24.29 59.47 -15.02
CA ALA A 168 24.50 58.17 -14.37
C ALA A 168 23.30 57.74 -13.50
N SER A 169 22.47 58.70 -13.07
CA SER A 169 21.28 58.47 -12.24
C SER A 169 20.29 57.51 -12.90
N LYS A 170 20.07 57.66 -14.21
CA LYS A 170 19.11 56.83 -14.97
C LYS A 170 19.51 55.36 -14.95
N GLY A 171 20.81 55.07 -15.08
CA GLY A 171 21.34 53.70 -15.04
C GLY A 171 21.22 53.06 -13.65
N ILE A 172 21.57 53.80 -12.60
CA ILE A 172 21.51 53.31 -11.21
C ILE A 172 20.06 53.04 -10.79
N ILE A 173 19.14 53.98 -11.05
CA ILE A 173 17.72 53.81 -10.74
C ILE A 173 17.12 52.67 -11.58
N GLY A 174 17.47 52.59 -12.87
CA GLY A 174 17.02 51.51 -13.74
C GLY A 174 17.46 50.13 -13.23
N MET A 175 18.71 49.99 -12.81
CA MET A 175 19.22 48.74 -12.23
C MET A 175 18.49 48.36 -10.94
N LEU A 176 18.25 49.32 -10.03
CA LEU A 176 17.47 49.05 -8.82
C LEU A 176 16.00 48.70 -9.09
N GLN A 177 15.39 49.27 -10.14
CA GLN A 177 14.03 48.90 -10.56
C GLN A 177 13.97 47.49 -11.16
N VAL A 178 15.01 47.05 -11.86
CA VAL A 178 15.14 45.66 -12.31
C VAL A 178 15.23 44.73 -11.10
N ILE A 179 16.12 45.02 -10.14
CA ILE A 179 16.24 44.25 -8.89
C ILE A 179 14.92 44.21 -8.11
N GLN A 180 14.20 45.33 -8.04
CA GLN A 180 12.86 45.39 -7.43
C GLN A 180 11.90 44.41 -8.12
N THR A 181 11.88 44.41 -9.45
CA THR A 181 11.01 43.51 -10.24
C THR A 181 11.40 42.05 -10.03
N ASP A 182 12.70 41.76 -9.88
CA ASP A 182 13.19 40.41 -9.60
C ASP A 182 12.74 39.94 -8.21
N PHE A 183 12.81 40.78 -7.18
CA PHE A 183 12.24 40.44 -5.87
C PHE A 183 10.72 40.20 -5.94
N GLU A 184 9.97 41.04 -6.65
CA GLU A 184 8.53 40.84 -6.85
C GLU A 184 8.22 39.52 -7.58
N ARG A 185 9.05 39.12 -8.54
CA ARG A 185 8.95 37.82 -9.21
C ARG A 185 9.27 36.67 -8.28
N THR A 186 10.34 36.76 -7.50
CA THR A 186 10.73 35.74 -6.52
C THR A 186 9.61 35.49 -5.51
N VAL A 187 9.03 36.54 -4.92
CA VAL A 187 7.91 36.41 -3.98
C VAL A 187 6.74 35.66 -4.62
N ARG A 188 6.32 36.06 -5.82
CA ARG A 188 5.20 35.40 -6.53
C ARG A 188 5.49 33.93 -6.86
N PHE A 189 6.72 33.64 -7.32
CA PHE A 189 7.09 32.28 -7.72
C PHE A 189 7.16 31.35 -6.52
N VAL A 190 7.78 31.79 -5.42
CA VAL A 190 7.88 30.99 -4.19
C VAL A 190 6.51 30.79 -3.54
N GLU A 191 5.64 31.80 -3.53
CA GLU A 191 4.25 31.64 -3.04
C GLU A 191 3.46 30.62 -3.87
N ALA A 192 3.60 30.66 -5.19
CA ALA A 192 2.94 29.71 -6.08
C ALA A 192 3.48 28.29 -5.90
N ALA A 193 4.81 28.13 -5.80
CA ALA A 193 5.47 26.86 -5.57
C ALA A 193 5.06 26.25 -4.21
N GLU A 194 5.08 27.04 -3.13
CA GLU A 194 4.68 26.58 -1.80
C GLU A 194 3.21 26.13 -1.77
N LYS A 195 2.32 26.82 -2.48
CA LYS A 195 0.91 26.42 -2.60
C LYS A 195 0.77 25.09 -3.33
N GLN A 196 1.51 24.90 -4.42
CA GLN A 196 1.50 23.66 -5.19
C GLN A 196 2.08 22.50 -4.38
N ALA A 197 3.28 22.67 -3.81
CA ALA A 197 3.93 21.66 -2.97
C ALA A 197 3.06 21.28 -1.76
N SER A 198 2.33 22.24 -1.19
CA SER A 198 1.37 21.94 -0.11
C SER A 198 0.17 21.11 -0.58
N ALA A 199 -0.31 21.32 -1.80
CA ALA A 199 -1.43 20.54 -2.34
C ALA A 199 -0.97 19.12 -2.67
N ASP A 200 0.14 18.99 -3.39
CA ASP A 200 0.72 17.71 -3.81
C ASP A 200 1.04 16.83 -2.59
N PHE A 201 1.59 17.42 -1.52
CA PHE A 201 1.85 16.69 -0.28
C PHE A 201 0.57 16.21 0.42
N VAL A 202 -0.50 17.01 0.42
CA VAL A 202 -1.78 16.59 1.02
C VAL A 202 -2.40 15.43 0.25
N ASP A 203 -2.31 15.46 -1.09
CA ASP A 203 -2.81 14.37 -1.92
C ASP A 203 -1.98 13.10 -1.74
N PHE A 204 -0.65 13.24 -1.65
CA PHE A 204 0.25 12.13 -1.34
C PHE A 204 0.03 11.53 0.06
N ASP A 205 -0.13 12.35 1.11
CA ASP A 205 -0.40 11.88 2.47
C ASP A 205 -1.75 11.16 2.56
N ARG A 206 -2.76 11.62 1.82
CA ARG A 206 -4.06 10.94 1.75
C ARG A 206 -3.97 9.59 1.04
N ALA A 207 -3.31 9.55 -0.11
CA ALA A 207 -3.12 8.30 -0.86
C ALA A 207 -2.36 7.27 -0.02
N SER A 208 -1.23 7.69 0.57
CA SER A 208 -0.35 6.81 1.37
C SER A 208 -0.97 6.30 2.68
N ARG A 209 -2.09 6.88 3.13
CA ARG A 209 -2.83 6.44 4.32
C ARG A 209 -4.09 5.65 3.99
N ALA A 210 -4.57 5.73 2.75
CA ALA A 210 -5.74 5.03 2.28
C ALA A 210 -5.39 3.65 1.71
N ASP A 211 -4.18 3.52 1.15
CA ASP A 211 -3.53 2.26 0.79
C ASP A 211 -2.90 1.59 2.03
#